data_AF-A0A813UI85-F1
#
_entry.id   AF-A0A813UI85-F1
#
_cell.length_a   1.000
_cell.length_b   1.000
_cell.length_c   1.000
_cell.angle_alpha   90.00
_cell.angle_beta   90.00
_cell.angle_gamma   90.00
#
_symmetry.space_group_name_H-M   'P 1'
#
loop_
_entity.id
_entity.type
_entity.pdbx_description
1 polymer ?
#
loop_
_entity_poly.entity_id
_entity_poly.type
_entity_poly.pdbx_seq_one_letter_code
_entity_poly.pdbx_strand_id
1 'polypeptide(L)'
;MTDINDKVSTQRYSRLSKFFQHWKGHNHLSSAITPSSLYLACQTNDLARVKSCLKTMKYEEINYQYPPLNETALHVATRNQHKEIIQMLLSYDVRRSISNVDGQQAYELAETKEIEDLFKRPQSFRFIFQHKPNNDTTSSDQPVIKCKICSLVNDISFYEWELTDQNAAEKSLRFRHELKSSTSMSRKDLKRKLNTIRKGYVNTRLRDSFSTNNTKVFNLFQCALVKQEPDYIIAAYTTSQEFSKLLNKDMARNIIHDLKNGCSQFSCDCLYSTEDGTKAIISILLRYEKYQKLSFIGKIYRGIVLPKNTLDHYKVGSCIITTTFLSTSTDPDVAQVYADEDISDLDKQSYFCIYEITDDNSTAIDISNLSEFKSEAEILILPYSAFLITQIEQEEERTLIYLKQQCFTDILNTNS
;
A
#
# COMPACT_ATOMS: atom_id res chain seq x y z
N MET A 1 -17.18 34.86 -5.32
CA MET A 1 -15.81 34.32 -5.54
C MET A 1 -15.77 33.14 -6.52
N THR A 2 -16.91 32.73 -7.12
CA THR A 2 -17.03 31.62 -8.08
C THR A 2 -16.79 32.03 -9.55
N ASP A 3 -16.95 33.30 -9.91
CA ASP A 3 -16.94 33.77 -11.31
C ASP A 3 -15.54 33.97 -11.96
N ILE A 4 -14.48 33.98 -11.15
CA ILE A 4 -13.11 34.25 -11.65
C ILE A 4 -12.43 32.95 -12.11
N ASN A 5 -12.72 31.82 -11.46
CA ASN A 5 -12.15 30.51 -11.83
C ASN A 5 -12.73 29.97 -13.14
N ASP A 6 -14.02 30.20 -13.42
CA ASP A 6 -14.66 29.77 -14.67
C ASP A 6 -14.17 30.53 -15.91
N LYS A 7 -13.78 31.80 -15.76
CA LYS A 7 -13.23 32.57 -16.89
C LYS A 7 -11.79 32.17 -17.20
N VAL A 8 -11.00 31.85 -16.19
CA VAL A 8 -9.59 31.41 -16.35
C VAL A 8 -9.53 30.00 -16.94
N SER A 9 -10.41 29.08 -16.53
CA SER A 9 -10.53 27.74 -17.11
C SER A 9 -10.92 27.81 -18.59
N THR A 10 -11.99 28.54 -18.92
CA THR A 10 -12.50 28.69 -20.30
C THR A 10 -11.46 29.30 -21.25
N GLN A 11 -10.68 30.28 -20.79
CA GLN A 11 -9.64 30.91 -21.60
C GLN A 11 -8.43 29.99 -21.85
N ARG A 12 -8.05 29.16 -20.86
CA ARG A 12 -7.02 28.10 -21.02
C ARG A 12 -7.48 27.01 -21.99
N TYR A 13 -8.75 26.59 -21.93
CA TYR A 13 -9.32 25.58 -22.84
C TYR A 13 -9.49 26.09 -24.29
N SER A 14 -9.72 27.38 -24.50
CA SER A 14 -9.73 27.98 -25.86
C SER A 14 -8.37 27.92 -26.56
N ARG A 15 -7.26 28.00 -25.80
CA ARG A 15 -5.89 27.83 -26.34
C ARG A 15 -5.61 26.36 -26.66
N LEU A 16 -6.22 25.42 -25.92
CA LEU A 16 -6.12 23.99 -26.17
C LEU A 16 -6.86 23.56 -27.43
N SER A 17 -8.06 24.09 -27.71
CA SER A 17 -8.74 23.78 -28.97
C SER A 17 -7.90 24.21 -30.17
N LYS A 18 -7.21 25.35 -30.08
CA LYS A 18 -6.26 25.83 -31.11
C LYS A 18 -4.98 25.00 -31.17
N PHE A 19 -4.39 24.62 -30.03
CA PHE A 19 -3.21 23.74 -29.99
C PHE A 19 -3.52 22.36 -30.58
N PHE A 20 -4.63 21.74 -30.20
CA PHE A 20 -5.07 20.45 -30.72
C PHE A 20 -5.60 20.51 -32.16
N GLN A 21 -6.19 21.62 -32.61
CA GLN A 21 -6.52 21.82 -34.03
C GLN A 21 -5.25 21.95 -34.88
N HIS A 22 -4.25 22.69 -34.39
CA HIS A 22 -2.93 22.78 -35.04
C HIS A 22 -2.22 21.41 -35.07
N TRP A 23 -2.34 20.62 -34.00
CA TRP A 23 -1.77 19.27 -33.92
C TRP A 23 -2.56 18.21 -34.72
N LYS A 24 -3.89 18.34 -34.83
CA LYS A 24 -4.74 17.52 -35.72
C LYS A 24 -4.34 17.68 -37.19
N GLY A 25 -3.87 18.87 -37.59
CA GLY A 25 -3.38 19.14 -38.94
C GLY A 25 -2.12 18.35 -39.34
N HIS A 26 -1.34 17.85 -38.37
CA HIS A 26 -0.13 17.06 -38.62
C HIS A 26 -0.32 15.53 -38.57
N ASN A 27 -1.53 15.05 -38.26
CA ASN A 27 -1.83 13.61 -38.19
C ASN A 27 -3.11 13.28 -38.98
N HIS A 28 -3.09 13.53 -40.29
CA HIS A 28 -3.98 12.81 -41.19
C HIS A 28 -3.43 11.38 -41.37
N LEU A 29 -4.21 10.39 -40.92
CA LEU A 29 -4.14 8.99 -41.36
C LEU A 29 -2.85 8.19 -41.03
N SER A 30 -2.29 8.33 -39.82
CA SER A 30 -1.38 7.30 -39.31
C SER A 30 -2.18 6.25 -38.52
N SER A 31 -2.13 4.99 -38.98
CA SER A 31 -2.66 3.82 -38.27
C SER A 31 -1.84 3.42 -37.04
N ALA A 32 -0.79 4.19 -36.70
CA ALA A 32 0.06 3.91 -35.55
C ALA A 32 -0.62 4.30 -34.24
N ILE A 33 -0.69 3.34 -33.32
CA ILE A 33 -1.10 3.57 -31.93
C ILE A 33 -0.03 4.43 -31.25
N THR A 34 -0.39 5.64 -30.83
CA THR A 34 0.48 6.60 -30.15
C THR A 34 -0.17 7.07 -28.84
N PRO A 35 0.59 7.58 -27.85
CA PRO A 35 0.01 8.22 -26.66
C PRO A 35 -1.10 9.20 -27.01
N SER A 36 -0.86 10.07 -28.00
CA SER A 36 -1.85 11.05 -28.47
C SER A 36 -3.15 10.42 -29.01
N SER A 37 -3.08 9.21 -29.56
CA SER A 37 -4.27 8.43 -29.97
C SER A 37 -5.12 8.00 -28.78
N LEU A 38 -4.50 7.57 -27.68
CA LEU A 38 -5.21 7.20 -26.45
C LEU A 38 -5.87 8.43 -25.82
N TYR A 39 -5.14 9.55 -25.68
CA TYR A 39 -5.69 10.78 -25.10
C TYR A 39 -6.91 11.29 -25.86
N LEU A 40 -6.84 11.34 -27.21
CA LEU A 40 -7.96 11.77 -28.03
C LEU A 40 -9.15 10.81 -27.92
N ALA A 41 -8.90 9.50 -27.92
CA ALA A 41 -9.95 8.50 -27.77
C ALA A 41 -10.68 8.64 -26.42
N CYS A 42 -9.92 8.87 -25.34
CA CYS A 42 -10.49 9.18 -24.03
C CYS A 42 -11.29 10.49 -24.05
N GLN A 43 -10.83 11.53 -24.74
CA GLN A 43 -11.56 12.79 -24.86
C GLN A 43 -12.91 12.64 -25.58
N THR A 44 -12.94 11.86 -26.66
CA THR A 44 -14.11 11.74 -27.56
C THR A 44 -15.03 10.56 -27.23
N ASN A 45 -14.84 9.92 -26.07
CA ASN A 45 -15.55 8.71 -25.67
C ASN A 45 -15.45 7.52 -26.67
N ASP A 46 -14.30 7.37 -27.36
CA ASP A 46 -14.06 6.28 -28.31
C ASP A 46 -13.55 5.03 -27.58
N LEU A 47 -14.48 4.29 -26.97
CA LEU A 47 -14.20 3.09 -26.18
C LEU A 47 -13.44 2.01 -26.96
N ALA A 48 -13.76 1.82 -28.24
CA ALA A 48 -13.12 0.81 -29.08
C ALA A 48 -11.64 1.11 -29.30
N ARG A 49 -11.32 2.38 -29.57
CA ARG A 49 -9.95 2.83 -29.77
C ARG A 49 -9.15 2.83 -28.47
N VAL A 50 -9.75 3.22 -27.34
CA VAL A 50 -9.11 3.08 -26.01
C VAL A 50 -8.71 1.63 -25.78
N LYS A 51 -9.64 0.68 -25.96
CA LYS A 51 -9.36 -0.75 -25.80
C LYS A 51 -8.24 -1.26 -26.71
N SER A 52 -8.18 -0.78 -27.95
CA SER A 52 -7.09 -1.12 -28.88
C SER A 52 -5.75 -0.57 -28.42
N CYS A 53 -5.70 0.68 -27.95
CA CYS A 53 -4.47 1.33 -27.50
C CYS A 53 -3.90 0.62 -26.26
N LEU A 54 -4.75 0.33 -25.27
CA LEU A 54 -4.34 -0.28 -24.00
C LEU A 54 -3.77 -1.69 -24.15
N LYS A 55 -4.13 -2.43 -25.21
CA LYS A 55 -3.60 -3.76 -25.48
C LYS A 55 -2.14 -3.76 -25.96
N THR A 56 -1.69 -2.68 -26.58
CA THR A 56 -0.39 -2.64 -27.26
C THR A 56 0.61 -1.69 -26.59
N MET A 57 0.12 -0.74 -25.81
CA MET A 57 0.94 0.27 -25.16
C MET A 57 1.67 -0.26 -23.93
N LYS A 58 2.86 0.29 -23.70
CA LYS A 58 3.62 0.09 -22.47
C LYS A 58 3.05 0.94 -21.34
N TYR A 59 3.31 0.52 -20.12
CA TYR A 59 2.83 1.20 -18.91
C TYR A 59 3.22 2.69 -18.84
N GLU A 60 4.43 3.04 -19.28
CA GLU A 60 4.90 4.42 -19.33
C GLU A 60 4.15 5.27 -20.36
N GLU A 61 3.70 4.67 -21.46
CA GLU A 61 2.99 5.35 -22.55
C GLU A 61 1.54 5.64 -22.16
N ILE A 62 0.90 4.72 -21.45
CA ILE A 62 -0.48 4.90 -20.93
C ILE A 62 -0.52 6.04 -19.91
N ASN A 63 0.54 6.17 -19.10
CA ASN A 63 0.68 7.18 -18.05
C ASN A 63 1.37 8.48 -18.53
N TYR A 64 1.50 8.67 -19.84
CA TYR A 64 2.11 9.88 -20.39
C TYR A 64 1.32 11.14 -20.00
N GLN A 65 2.03 12.18 -19.56
CA GLN A 65 1.47 13.49 -19.27
C GLN A 65 1.58 14.38 -20.51
N TYR A 66 0.46 14.86 -21.03
CA TYR A 66 0.37 15.64 -22.27
C TYR A 66 0.51 17.13 -21.98
N PRO A 67 1.59 17.80 -22.46
CA PRO A 67 1.72 19.25 -22.35
C PRO A 67 0.66 19.98 -23.20
N PRO A 68 0.29 21.23 -22.86
CA PRO A 68 0.85 22.04 -21.78
C PRO A 68 0.24 21.79 -20.39
N LEU A 69 -0.88 21.03 -20.31
CA LEU A 69 -1.57 20.82 -19.03
C LEU A 69 -0.96 19.72 -18.16
N ASN A 70 -0.08 18.89 -18.71
CA ASN A 70 0.43 17.69 -18.06
C ASN A 70 -0.69 16.74 -17.55
N GLU A 71 -1.86 16.77 -18.21
CA GLU A 71 -2.94 15.82 -17.99
C GLU A 71 -2.55 14.44 -18.52
N THR A 72 -3.08 13.36 -17.96
CA THR A 72 -2.99 12.00 -18.52
C THR A 72 -4.28 11.62 -19.25
N ALA A 73 -4.29 10.46 -19.91
CA ALA A 73 -5.52 9.88 -20.47
C ALA A 73 -6.63 9.69 -19.41
N LEU A 74 -6.25 9.42 -18.16
CA LEU A 74 -7.20 9.31 -17.04
C LEU A 74 -7.82 10.66 -16.67
N HIS A 75 -7.02 11.74 -16.60
CA HIS A 75 -7.53 13.08 -16.30
C HIS A 75 -8.59 13.51 -17.31
N VAL A 76 -8.31 13.36 -18.61
CA VAL A 76 -9.25 13.76 -19.66
C VAL A 76 -10.51 12.90 -19.67
N ALA A 77 -10.40 11.59 -19.41
CA ALA A 77 -11.58 10.73 -19.27
C ALA A 77 -12.46 11.15 -18.08
N THR A 78 -11.84 11.44 -16.93
CA THR A 78 -12.55 11.86 -15.71
C THR A 78 -13.20 13.22 -15.86
N ARG A 79 -12.49 14.22 -16.39
CA ARG A 79 -13.04 15.55 -16.63
C ARG A 79 -14.28 15.55 -17.54
N ASN A 80 -14.34 14.61 -18.49
CA ASN A 80 -15.50 14.47 -19.37
C ASN A 80 -16.53 13.44 -18.86
N GLN A 81 -16.36 12.95 -17.64
CA GLN A 81 -17.26 11.99 -16.96
C GLN A 81 -17.51 10.69 -17.76
N HIS A 82 -16.52 10.22 -18.52
CA HIS A 82 -16.65 9.01 -19.36
C HIS A 82 -16.46 7.73 -18.53
N LYS A 83 -17.50 7.36 -17.77
CA LYS A 83 -17.51 6.25 -16.81
C LYS A 83 -16.85 4.97 -17.32
N GLU A 84 -17.27 4.46 -18.48
CA GLU A 84 -16.79 3.18 -19.03
C GLU A 84 -15.31 3.24 -19.41
N ILE A 85 -14.84 4.38 -19.92
CA ILE A 85 -13.43 4.59 -20.25
C ILE A 85 -12.61 4.68 -18.96
N ILE A 86 -13.11 5.37 -17.94
CA ILE A 86 -12.42 5.48 -16.63
C ILE A 86 -12.28 4.08 -16.04
N GLN A 87 -13.35 3.29 -16.00
CA GLN A 87 -13.33 1.91 -15.53
C GLN A 87 -12.32 1.06 -16.32
N MET A 88 -12.28 1.21 -17.64
CA MET A 88 -11.33 0.50 -18.49
C MET A 88 -9.87 0.94 -18.23
N LEU A 89 -9.61 2.23 -18.10
CA LEU A 89 -8.26 2.72 -17.78
C LEU A 89 -7.82 2.18 -16.41
N LEU A 90 -8.68 2.26 -15.40
CA LEU A 90 -8.42 1.75 -14.07
C LEU A 90 -8.22 0.23 -14.04
N SER A 91 -8.89 -0.53 -14.92
CA SER A 91 -8.65 -1.98 -15.07
C SER A 91 -7.31 -2.30 -15.75
N TYR A 92 -6.72 -1.34 -16.45
CA TYR A 92 -5.37 -1.41 -17.03
C TYR A 92 -4.33 -0.74 -16.14
N ASP A 93 -4.61 -0.63 -14.84
CA ASP A 93 -3.61 -0.36 -13.81
C ASP A 93 -2.96 1.04 -13.94
N VAL A 94 -3.61 1.99 -14.60
CA VAL A 94 -3.11 3.37 -14.72
C VAL A 94 -2.78 4.00 -13.36
N ARG A 95 -1.81 4.91 -13.33
CA ARG A 95 -1.42 5.64 -12.12
C ARG A 95 -2.47 6.67 -11.79
N ARG A 96 -3.03 6.54 -10.58
CA ARG A 96 -4.01 7.49 -10.03
C ARG A 96 -3.33 8.71 -9.41
N SER A 97 -2.08 8.54 -9.00
CA SER A 97 -1.29 9.49 -8.23
C SER A 97 -0.67 10.65 -9.04
N ILE A 98 -0.78 10.64 -10.37
CA ILE A 98 -0.21 11.69 -11.23
C ILE A 98 -1.06 12.96 -11.11
N SER A 99 -0.41 14.10 -10.88
CA SER A 99 -1.03 15.43 -10.88
C SER A 99 -0.77 16.18 -12.19
N ASN A 100 -1.76 16.96 -12.64
CA ASN A 100 -1.64 17.88 -13.77
C ASN A 100 -0.87 19.17 -13.40
N VAL A 101 -0.83 20.16 -14.30
CA VAL A 101 -0.13 21.45 -14.10
C VAL A 101 -0.71 22.28 -12.95
N ASP A 102 -1.99 22.10 -12.64
CA ASP A 102 -2.68 22.77 -11.54
C ASP A 102 -2.51 22.00 -10.21
N GLY A 103 -1.71 20.93 -10.20
CA GLY A 103 -1.51 20.05 -9.05
C GLY A 103 -2.63 19.04 -8.85
N GLN A 104 -3.67 19.09 -9.68
CA GLN A 104 -4.87 18.27 -9.52
C GLN A 104 -4.66 16.86 -10.04
N GLN A 105 -5.19 15.88 -9.34
CA GLN A 105 -5.23 14.49 -9.78
C GLN A 105 -6.51 14.20 -10.56
N ALA A 106 -6.53 13.06 -11.26
CA ALA A 106 -7.68 12.69 -12.07
C ALA A 106 -8.99 12.62 -11.25
N TYR A 107 -8.96 12.06 -10.03
CA TYR A 107 -10.17 11.93 -9.20
C TYR A 107 -10.76 13.29 -8.78
N GLU A 108 -9.94 14.32 -8.64
CA GLU A 108 -10.35 15.69 -8.27
C GLU A 108 -11.08 16.41 -9.42
N LEU A 109 -11.07 15.81 -10.62
CA LEU A 109 -11.83 16.28 -11.78
C LEU A 109 -13.20 15.58 -11.91
N ALA A 110 -13.56 14.70 -10.95
CA ALA A 110 -14.87 14.07 -10.92
C ALA A 110 -15.93 15.10 -10.50
N GLU A 111 -17.01 15.21 -11.28
CA GLU A 111 -18.13 16.11 -10.97
C GLU A 111 -19.29 15.38 -10.28
N THR A 112 -19.29 14.05 -10.34
CA THR A 112 -20.35 13.22 -9.75
C THR A 112 -19.76 12.21 -8.76
N LYS A 113 -20.53 11.91 -7.72
CA LYS A 113 -20.18 10.86 -6.74
C LYS A 113 -19.98 9.51 -7.40
N GLU A 114 -20.73 9.22 -8.46
CA GLU A 114 -20.58 7.98 -9.25
C GLU A 114 -19.18 7.84 -9.86
N ILE A 115 -18.62 8.94 -10.38
CA ILE A 115 -17.28 8.96 -10.97
C ILE A 115 -16.21 8.96 -9.87
N GLU A 116 -16.44 9.70 -8.79
CA GLU A 116 -15.57 9.70 -7.61
C GLU A 116 -15.42 8.28 -7.00
N ASP A 117 -16.53 7.55 -6.90
CA ASP A 117 -16.56 6.20 -6.35
C ASP A 117 -15.71 5.20 -7.17
N LEU A 118 -15.46 5.46 -8.46
CA LEU A 118 -14.56 4.62 -9.28
C LEU A 118 -13.10 4.69 -8.81
N PHE A 119 -12.70 5.79 -8.17
CA PHE A 119 -11.33 6.01 -7.70
C PHE A 119 -11.07 5.41 -6.33
N LYS A 120 -12.12 5.04 -5.59
CA LYS A 120 -12.01 4.31 -4.33
C LYS A 120 -11.36 2.95 -4.55
N ARG A 121 -10.73 2.42 -3.51
CA ARG A 121 -10.12 1.09 -3.54
C ARG A 121 -11.20 0.05 -3.79
N PRO A 122 -11.06 -0.83 -4.80
CA PRO A 122 -12.03 -1.89 -5.02
C PRO A 122 -12.12 -2.78 -3.78
N GLN A 123 -13.28 -2.77 -3.11
CA GLN A 123 -13.54 -3.60 -1.93
C GLN A 123 -13.63 -5.10 -2.30
N SER A 124 -13.91 -5.42 -3.56
CA SER A 124 -14.22 -6.78 -4.04
C SER A 124 -13.01 -7.66 -4.40
N PHE A 125 -11.77 -7.17 -4.30
CA PHE A 125 -10.56 -8.03 -4.49
C PHE A 125 -10.14 -8.73 -3.19
N ARG A 126 -11.12 -9.33 -2.51
CA ARG A 126 -10.89 -10.36 -1.49
C ARG A 126 -10.60 -11.67 -2.22
N PHE A 127 -9.36 -11.90 -2.65
CA PHE A 127 -8.92 -13.28 -2.83
C PHE A 127 -8.88 -13.92 -1.45
N ILE A 128 -9.94 -14.67 -1.14
CA ILE A 128 -9.94 -15.69 -0.12
C ILE A 128 -8.79 -16.62 -0.52
N PHE A 129 -7.71 -16.65 0.27
CA PHE A 129 -6.88 -17.85 0.29
C PHE A 129 -7.77 -18.93 0.89
N GLN A 130 -8.61 -19.55 0.06
CA GLN A 130 -9.05 -20.89 0.38
C GLN A 130 -7.76 -21.67 0.38
N HIS A 131 -7.25 -21.95 1.57
CA HIS A 131 -6.31 -23.04 1.77
C HIS A 131 -7.02 -24.29 1.25
N LYS A 132 -6.93 -24.55 -0.06
CA LYS A 132 -6.92 -25.92 -0.52
C LYS A 132 -5.60 -26.46 0.02
N PRO A 133 -5.61 -27.34 1.03
CA PRO A 133 -4.40 -28.07 1.34
C PRO A 133 -3.95 -28.70 0.01
N ASN A 134 -2.74 -28.36 -0.45
CA ASN A 134 -2.12 -29.03 -1.58
C ASN A 134 -1.83 -30.48 -1.14
N ASN A 135 -2.86 -31.31 -1.17
CA ASN A 135 -2.72 -32.73 -1.33
C ASN A 135 -2.59 -32.96 -2.83
N ASP A 136 -1.40 -32.70 -3.39
CA ASP A 136 -0.89 -33.47 -4.53
C ASP A 136 0.56 -33.07 -4.89
N THR A 137 1.46 -33.98 -4.50
CA THR A 137 2.57 -34.54 -5.29
C THR A 137 3.34 -33.63 -6.27
N THR A 138 4.62 -33.38 -5.95
CA THR A 138 5.74 -33.62 -6.89
C THR A 138 7.04 -33.81 -6.12
N SER A 139 7.83 -34.76 -6.62
CA SER A 139 9.07 -35.30 -6.09
C SER A 139 10.18 -34.27 -5.85
N SER A 140 10.67 -34.20 -4.60
CA SER A 140 12.11 -34.22 -4.32
C SER A 140 12.32 -34.68 -2.88
N ASP A 141 13.14 -35.71 -2.69
CA ASP A 141 13.58 -36.22 -1.38
C ASP A 141 14.58 -35.24 -0.75
N GLN A 142 14.11 -34.04 -0.40
CA GLN A 142 14.81 -33.13 0.49
C GLN A 142 14.06 -33.13 1.83
N PRO A 143 14.74 -33.40 2.96
CA PRO A 143 14.11 -33.30 4.27
C PRO A 143 13.71 -31.84 4.50
N VAL A 144 12.43 -31.53 4.30
CA VAL A 144 11.87 -30.23 4.68
C VAL A 144 12.00 -30.14 6.19
N ILE A 145 12.96 -29.36 6.66
CA ILE A 145 13.14 -29.08 8.09
C ILE A 145 11.86 -28.36 8.54
N LYS A 146 10.96 -29.09 9.18
CA LYS A 146 9.71 -28.56 9.75
C LYS A 146 10.07 -27.70 10.95
N CYS A 147 10.39 -26.44 10.71
CA CYS A 147 10.56 -25.45 11.75
C CYS A 147 9.26 -25.35 12.57
N LYS A 148 9.33 -25.58 13.88
CA LYS A 148 8.17 -25.53 14.79
C LYS A 148 7.48 -24.17 14.77
N ILE A 149 8.22 -23.09 14.56
CA ILE A 149 7.68 -21.73 14.41
C ILE A 149 6.90 -21.60 13.09
N CYS A 150 7.39 -22.17 11.99
CA CYS A 150 6.66 -22.16 10.72
C CYS A 150 5.31 -22.85 10.79
N SER A 151 5.20 -23.93 11.57
CA SER A 151 3.92 -24.61 11.80
C SER A 151 2.93 -23.71 12.54
N LEU A 152 3.42 -22.91 13.50
CA LEU A 152 2.59 -21.93 14.18
C LEU A 152 2.14 -20.82 13.23
N VAL A 153 2.99 -20.37 12.31
CA VAL A 153 2.71 -19.24 11.38
C VAL A 153 1.82 -19.63 10.19
N ASN A 154 1.80 -20.90 9.79
CA ASN A 154 0.98 -21.35 8.66
C ASN A 154 -0.52 -21.38 8.97
N ASP A 155 -0.91 -21.45 10.24
CA ASP A 155 -2.31 -21.44 10.71
C ASP A 155 -2.85 -20.01 10.95
N ILE A 156 -1.98 -19.02 10.79
CA ILE A 156 -2.25 -17.66 11.18
C ILE A 156 -2.97 -16.96 10.03
N SER A 157 -4.29 -16.90 10.08
CA SER A 157 -5.05 -15.85 9.40
C SER A 157 -4.82 -14.46 10.02
N PHE A 158 -3.98 -14.36 11.07
CA PHE A 158 -3.87 -13.24 12.01
C PHE A 158 -2.58 -12.40 11.90
N TYR A 159 -1.93 -12.29 10.75
CA TYR A 159 -0.62 -11.63 10.60
C TYR A 159 -0.52 -10.16 11.05
N GLU A 160 -1.62 -9.49 11.40
CA GLU A 160 -1.64 -8.06 11.67
C GLU A 160 -1.40 -7.70 13.16
N TRP A 161 -1.68 -8.59 14.11
CA TRP A 161 -1.57 -8.32 15.56
C TRP A 161 -1.17 -9.57 16.33
N GLU A 162 0.11 -9.77 16.65
CA GLU A 162 0.48 -11.15 17.07
C GLU A 162 1.40 -11.32 18.26
N LEU A 163 1.89 -10.24 18.89
CA LEU A 163 2.74 -10.43 20.05
C LEU A 163 2.31 -9.50 21.18
N THR A 164 1.42 -10.03 22.01
CA THR A 164 1.33 -9.62 23.41
C THR A 164 2.53 -10.22 24.14
N ASP A 165 3.37 -9.35 24.69
CA ASP A 165 4.56 -9.75 25.43
C ASP A 165 4.74 -8.79 26.60
N GLN A 166 5.07 -9.30 27.78
CA GLN A 166 5.32 -8.48 28.97
C GLN A 166 6.47 -7.48 28.72
N ASN A 167 7.41 -7.83 27.84
CA ASN A 167 8.54 -7.01 27.43
C ASN A 167 8.39 -6.51 25.98
N ALA A 168 7.16 -6.42 25.47
CA ALA A 168 6.90 -6.05 24.08
C ALA A 168 7.59 -4.73 23.68
N ALA A 169 7.50 -3.73 24.56
CA ALA A 169 8.07 -2.42 24.34
C ALA A 169 9.61 -2.44 24.27
N GLU A 170 10.27 -3.19 25.18
CA GLU A 170 11.72 -3.37 25.17
C GLU A 170 12.21 -4.11 23.91
N LYS A 171 11.50 -5.17 23.52
CA LYS A 171 11.81 -5.93 22.30
C LYS A 171 11.69 -5.04 21.07
N SER A 172 10.55 -4.33 20.93
CA SER A 172 10.32 -3.36 19.86
C SER A 172 11.47 -2.35 19.75
N LEU A 173 11.89 -1.77 20.87
CA LEU A 173 13.03 -0.84 20.93
C LEU A 173 14.32 -1.47 20.43
N ARG A 174 14.68 -2.66 20.93
CA ARG A 174 15.91 -3.35 20.53
C ARG A 174 15.95 -3.58 19.02
N PHE A 175 14.88 -4.10 18.43
CA PHE A 175 14.81 -4.35 16.99
C PHE A 175 14.84 -3.06 16.18
N ARG A 176 14.11 -2.01 16.61
CA ARG A 176 14.17 -0.70 15.95
C ARG A 176 15.57 -0.10 16.03
N HIS A 177 16.26 -0.24 17.15
CA HIS A 177 17.63 0.20 17.30
C HIS A 177 18.57 -0.55 16.35
N GLU A 178 18.47 -1.88 16.25
CA GLU A 178 19.24 -2.69 15.30
C GLU A 178 19.02 -2.22 13.85
N LEU A 179 17.76 -1.97 13.47
CA LEU A 179 17.40 -1.48 12.14
C LEU A 179 17.86 -0.04 11.87
N LYS A 180 17.92 0.81 12.91
CA LYS A 180 18.32 2.23 12.86
C LYS A 180 19.81 2.47 13.11
N SER A 181 20.58 1.49 13.56
CA SER A 181 21.95 1.60 14.10
C SER A 181 23.04 2.20 13.18
N SER A 182 22.69 2.64 11.96
CA SER A 182 23.59 3.39 11.09
C SER A 182 22.96 4.72 10.68
N THR A 183 23.82 5.71 10.41
CA THR A 183 23.52 7.06 9.90
C THR A 183 22.47 7.09 8.78
N SER A 184 21.93 8.26 8.47
CA SER A 184 21.00 8.49 7.35
C SER A 184 21.36 7.67 6.11
N MET A 185 20.38 7.00 5.51
CA MET A 185 20.65 6.07 4.40
C MET A 185 21.32 6.79 3.21
N SER A 186 22.56 6.42 2.88
CA SER A 186 23.25 6.98 1.71
C SER A 186 22.61 6.49 0.40
N ARG A 187 22.82 7.22 -0.72
CA ARG A 187 22.38 6.75 -2.05
C ARG A 187 22.94 5.37 -2.41
N LYS A 188 24.18 5.08 -2.01
CA LYS A 188 24.83 3.77 -2.24
C LYS A 188 24.12 2.68 -1.43
N ASP A 189 23.74 2.98 -0.19
CA ASP A 189 22.98 2.07 0.65
C ASP A 189 21.57 1.81 0.11
N LEU A 190 20.87 2.85 -0.32
CA LEU A 190 19.56 2.72 -0.97
C LEU A 190 19.65 1.81 -2.19
N LYS A 191 20.61 2.06 -3.10
CA LYS A 191 20.81 1.22 -4.28
C LYS A 191 21.12 -0.24 -3.91
N ARG A 192 21.90 -0.48 -2.85
CA ARG A 192 22.16 -1.83 -2.34
C ARG A 192 20.88 -2.49 -1.84
N LYS A 193 20.09 -1.80 -1.01
CA LYS A 193 18.81 -2.30 -0.47
C LYS A 193 17.78 -2.57 -1.57
N LEU A 194 17.65 -1.69 -2.56
CA LEU A 194 16.80 -1.92 -3.74
C LEU A 194 17.22 -3.16 -4.53
N ASN A 195 18.53 -3.42 -4.66
CA ASN A 195 19.01 -4.65 -5.28
C ASN A 195 18.74 -5.89 -4.43
N THR A 196 18.85 -5.79 -3.11
CA THR A 196 18.45 -6.87 -2.19
C THR A 196 16.96 -7.19 -2.36
N ILE A 197 16.08 -6.19 -2.42
CA ILE A 197 14.65 -6.38 -2.65
C ILE A 197 14.41 -7.06 -4.00
N ARG A 198 15.05 -6.58 -5.07
CA ARG A 198 14.90 -7.19 -6.40
C ARG A 198 15.30 -8.67 -6.41
N LYS A 199 16.50 -8.98 -5.89
CA LYS A 199 17.05 -10.35 -5.93
C LYS A 199 16.33 -11.28 -4.98
N GLY A 200 16.12 -10.83 -3.74
CA GLY A 200 15.66 -11.65 -2.64
C GLY A 200 14.15 -11.69 -2.48
N TYR A 201 13.38 -10.75 -3.04
CA TYR A 201 11.92 -10.73 -2.87
C TYR A 201 11.17 -10.70 -4.21
N VAL A 202 11.52 -9.77 -5.11
CA VAL A 202 10.79 -9.62 -6.37
C VAL A 202 11.01 -10.84 -7.28
N ASN A 203 12.26 -11.26 -7.49
CA ASN A 203 12.58 -12.33 -8.41
C ASN A 203 12.23 -13.73 -7.90
N THR A 204 12.25 -13.92 -6.59
CA THR A 204 11.99 -15.20 -5.90
C THR A 204 10.53 -15.31 -5.52
N ARG A 205 10.02 -14.34 -4.75
CA ARG A 205 8.72 -14.48 -4.08
C ARG A 205 7.56 -13.97 -4.93
N LEU A 206 7.70 -12.81 -5.55
CA LEU A 206 6.63 -12.23 -6.37
C LEU A 206 6.42 -13.00 -7.67
N ARG A 207 7.50 -13.43 -8.31
CA ARG A 207 7.41 -14.21 -9.55
C ARG A 207 6.64 -15.53 -9.36
N ASP A 208 6.81 -16.18 -8.22
CA ASP A 208 6.16 -17.46 -7.93
C ASP A 208 4.70 -17.29 -7.48
N SER A 209 4.37 -16.15 -6.88
CA SER A 209 3.05 -15.92 -6.25
C SER A 209 2.02 -15.29 -7.19
N PHE A 210 2.45 -14.62 -8.26
CA PHE A 210 1.57 -13.89 -9.17
C PHE A 210 1.55 -14.50 -10.56
N SER A 211 0.35 -14.71 -11.10
CA SER A 211 0.17 -14.93 -12.55
C SER A 211 0.68 -13.70 -13.33
N THR A 212 0.87 -13.84 -14.64
CA THR A 212 1.42 -12.81 -15.56
C THR A 212 0.76 -11.41 -15.47
N ASN A 213 -0.35 -11.27 -14.76
CA ASN A 213 -1.16 -10.06 -14.67
C ASN A 213 -0.70 -9.05 -13.60
N ASN A 214 0.17 -9.37 -12.64
CA ASN A 214 0.63 -8.37 -11.66
C ASN A 214 1.82 -7.53 -12.17
N THR A 215 1.70 -7.06 -13.42
CA THR A 215 2.74 -6.31 -14.13
C THR A 215 2.99 -4.96 -13.46
N LYS A 216 1.97 -4.34 -12.83
CA LYS A 216 2.10 -3.03 -12.19
C LYS A 216 3.06 -3.05 -11.00
N VAL A 217 2.88 -3.96 -10.05
CA VAL A 217 3.77 -4.09 -8.88
C VAL A 217 5.22 -4.30 -9.34
N PHE A 218 5.43 -5.20 -10.31
CA PHE A 218 6.77 -5.44 -10.86
C PHE A 218 7.36 -4.18 -11.51
N ASN A 219 6.59 -3.47 -12.34
CA ASN A 219 7.02 -2.24 -12.99
C ASN A 219 7.36 -1.13 -12.00
N LEU A 220 6.62 -1.04 -10.89
CA LEU A 220 6.91 -0.10 -9.81
C LEU A 220 8.25 -0.44 -9.14
N PHE A 221 8.54 -1.71 -8.86
CA PHE A 221 9.87 -2.10 -8.37
C PHE A 221 11.00 -1.81 -9.38
N GLN A 222 10.76 -2.00 -10.68
CA GLN A 222 11.74 -1.59 -11.70
C GLN A 222 11.96 -0.08 -11.73
N CYS A 223 10.89 0.70 -11.61
CA CYS A 223 10.98 2.17 -11.47
C CYS A 223 11.80 2.54 -10.23
N ALA A 224 11.56 1.90 -9.09
CA ALA A 224 12.31 2.11 -7.86
C ALA A 224 13.81 1.90 -8.08
N LEU A 225 14.18 0.82 -8.78
CA LEU A 225 15.58 0.49 -9.03
C LEU A 225 16.26 1.44 -10.02
N VAL A 226 15.61 1.72 -11.15
CA VAL A 226 16.17 2.56 -12.23
C VAL A 226 16.31 4.00 -11.77
N LYS A 227 15.26 4.54 -11.15
CA LYS A 227 15.22 5.95 -10.69
C LYS A 227 15.86 6.14 -9.33
N GLN A 228 16.08 5.06 -8.57
CA GLN A 228 16.54 5.09 -7.18
C GLN A 228 15.60 5.91 -6.27
N GLU A 229 14.30 5.80 -6.54
CA GLU A 229 13.23 6.49 -5.83
C GLU A 229 12.40 5.46 -5.04
N PRO A 230 12.47 5.45 -3.70
CA PRO A 230 11.79 4.43 -2.91
C PRO A 230 10.27 4.64 -2.86
N ASP A 231 9.75 5.79 -3.29
CA ASP A 231 8.30 6.06 -3.35
C ASP A 231 7.55 4.98 -4.12
N TYR A 232 8.18 4.43 -5.15
CA TYR A 232 7.59 3.36 -5.94
C TYR A 232 7.36 2.07 -5.15
N ILE A 233 8.05 1.85 -4.03
CA ILE A 233 7.79 0.73 -3.11
C ILE A 233 6.46 0.96 -2.36
N ILE A 234 6.23 2.19 -1.89
CA ILE A 234 4.98 2.57 -1.22
C ILE A 234 3.82 2.53 -2.22
N ALA A 235 4.04 3.03 -3.43
CA ALA A 235 3.07 2.91 -4.52
C ALA A 235 2.75 1.43 -4.80
N ALA A 236 3.76 0.54 -4.86
CA ALA A 236 3.52 -0.89 -5.06
C ALA A 236 2.70 -1.51 -3.93
N TYR A 237 3.02 -1.17 -2.68
CA TYR A 237 2.29 -1.61 -1.49
C TYR A 237 0.82 -1.17 -1.51
N THR A 238 0.56 0.09 -1.83
CA THR A 238 -0.80 0.66 -1.80
C THR A 238 -1.62 0.24 -3.02
N THR A 239 -0.99 0.04 -4.18
CA THR A 239 -1.65 -0.35 -5.44
C THR A 239 -2.40 -1.68 -5.34
N SER A 240 -1.78 -2.71 -4.74
CA SER A 240 -2.23 -4.09 -4.88
C SER A 240 -2.46 -4.71 -3.52
N GLN A 241 -3.73 -5.02 -3.22
CA GLN A 241 -4.10 -5.72 -1.99
C GLN A 241 -3.43 -7.10 -1.90
N GLU A 242 -3.24 -7.79 -3.01
CA GLU A 242 -2.59 -9.10 -3.00
C GLU A 242 -1.11 -8.98 -2.62
N PHE A 243 -0.41 -7.96 -3.17
CA PHE A 243 0.98 -7.71 -2.82
C PHE A 243 1.14 -7.24 -1.37
N SER A 244 0.29 -6.32 -0.88
CA SER A 244 0.36 -5.88 0.52
C SER A 244 0.09 -7.03 1.48
N LYS A 245 -0.90 -7.90 1.19
CA LYS A 245 -1.17 -9.11 1.97
C LYS A 245 0.01 -10.09 1.96
N LEU A 246 0.59 -10.34 0.79
CA LEU A 246 1.76 -11.22 0.67
C LEU A 246 2.97 -10.67 1.44
N LEU A 247 3.25 -9.37 1.29
CA LEU A 247 4.35 -8.70 1.98
C LEU A 247 4.15 -8.71 3.49
N ASN A 248 2.95 -8.36 3.95
CA ASN A 248 2.61 -8.39 5.37
C ASN A 248 2.70 -9.82 5.94
N LYS A 249 2.22 -10.84 5.22
CA LYS A 249 2.36 -12.24 5.62
C LYS A 249 3.83 -12.65 5.79
N ASP A 250 4.67 -12.36 4.81
CA ASP A 250 6.08 -12.71 4.87
C ASP A 250 6.81 -11.89 5.96
N MET A 251 6.46 -10.62 6.15
CA MET A 251 6.97 -9.80 7.27
C MET A 251 6.60 -10.38 8.63
N ALA A 252 5.31 -10.67 8.87
CA ALA A 252 4.85 -11.22 10.14
C ALA A 252 5.62 -12.48 10.50
N ARG A 253 5.76 -13.39 9.52
CA ARG A 253 6.54 -14.60 9.67
C ARG A 253 7.99 -14.32 10.09
N ASN A 254 8.67 -13.43 9.38
CA ASN A 254 10.07 -13.12 9.67
C ASN A 254 10.23 -12.47 11.05
N ILE A 255 9.34 -11.55 11.41
CA ILE A 255 9.37 -10.86 12.70
C ILE A 255 9.08 -11.82 13.86
N ILE A 256 8.15 -12.76 13.71
CA ILE A 256 7.87 -13.77 14.75
C ILE A 256 9.09 -14.67 14.97
N HIS A 257 9.82 -15.02 13.90
CA HIS A 257 11.07 -15.76 14.01
C HIS A 257 12.14 -14.98 14.79
N ASP A 258 12.32 -13.69 14.45
CA ASP A 258 13.23 -12.79 15.17
C ASP A 258 12.85 -12.68 16.66
N LEU A 259 11.56 -12.57 16.97
CA LEU A 259 11.07 -12.35 18.33
C LEU A 259 11.10 -13.59 19.22
N LYS A 260 10.95 -14.79 18.64
CA LYS A 260 10.95 -16.07 19.38
C LYS A 260 12.33 -16.72 19.47
N ASN A 261 13.38 -16.11 18.91
CA ASN A 261 14.78 -16.56 18.95
C ASN A 261 15.01 -18.03 18.53
N GLY A 262 14.08 -18.63 17.77
CA GLY A 262 14.05 -20.08 17.58
C GLY A 262 14.60 -20.56 16.23
N CYS A 263 15.02 -19.66 15.34
CA CYS A 263 15.46 -20.03 14.00
C CYS A 263 16.23 -18.90 13.29
N SER A 264 17.11 -19.25 12.36
CA SER A 264 17.88 -18.33 11.51
C SER A 264 17.62 -18.59 10.02
N GLN A 265 17.96 -17.64 9.14
CA GLN A 265 17.84 -17.82 7.68
C GLN A 265 18.52 -19.09 7.13
N PHE A 266 19.55 -19.58 7.81
CA PHE A 266 20.29 -20.79 7.40
C PHE A 266 19.60 -22.09 7.86
N SER A 267 18.63 -21.98 8.75
CA SER A 267 17.89 -23.11 9.34
C SER A 267 16.39 -23.11 9.00
N CYS A 268 15.90 -22.10 8.28
CA CYS A 268 14.56 -22.10 7.70
C CYS A 268 14.51 -21.55 6.28
N ASP A 269 14.03 -22.39 5.36
CA ASP A 269 13.72 -22.03 3.96
C ASP A 269 12.74 -20.85 3.85
N CYS A 270 11.89 -20.68 4.85
CA CYS A 270 10.96 -19.58 4.94
C CYS A 270 11.61 -18.21 5.03
N LEU A 271 12.68 -18.12 5.83
CA LEU A 271 13.42 -16.90 6.08
C LEU A 271 14.37 -16.63 4.91
N TYR A 272 15.03 -17.69 4.42
CA TYR A 272 16.02 -17.62 3.35
C TYR A 272 15.55 -16.82 2.13
N SER A 273 14.27 -16.98 1.76
CA SER A 273 13.71 -16.36 0.55
C SER A 273 12.99 -15.04 0.79
N THR A 274 12.82 -14.55 2.02
CA THR A 274 11.99 -13.37 2.29
C THR A 274 12.59 -12.37 3.28
N GLU A 275 13.45 -12.81 4.20
CA GLU A 275 13.97 -12.00 5.30
C GLU A 275 14.77 -10.80 4.80
N ASP A 276 15.75 -11.03 3.93
CA ASP A 276 16.59 -9.97 3.38
C ASP A 276 15.79 -8.88 2.65
N GLY A 277 14.79 -9.30 1.88
CA GLY A 277 13.92 -8.40 1.13
C GLY A 277 13.01 -7.57 2.02
N THR A 278 12.32 -8.22 2.95
CA THR A 278 11.42 -7.57 3.90
C THR A 278 12.19 -6.63 4.84
N LYS A 279 13.31 -7.06 5.41
CA LYS A 279 14.21 -6.21 6.23
C LYS A 279 14.76 -5.04 5.42
N ALA A 280 15.06 -5.22 4.12
CA ALA A 280 15.48 -4.14 3.26
C ALA A 280 14.37 -3.09 3.03
N ILE A 281 13.12 -3.52 2.83
CA ILE A 281 11.97 -2.62 2.71
C ILE A 281 11.79 -1.84 4.02
N ILE A 282 11.70 -2.51 5.16
CA ILE A 282 11.54 -1.88 6.49
C ILE A 282 12.68 -0.88 6.73
N SER A 283 13.91 -1.25 6.42
CA SER A 283 15.08 -0.38 6.58
C SER A 283 15.01 0.88 5.72
N ILE A 284 14.50 0.79 4.49
CA ILE A 284 14.28 1.96 3.63
C ILE A 284 13.25 2.89 4.28
N LEU A 285 12.10 2.37 4.72
CA LEU A 285 11.05 3.20 5.32
C LEU A 285 11.50 3.87 6.63
N LEU A 286 12.31 3.20 7.45
CA LEU A 286 12.79 3.75 8.74
C LEU A 286 13.92 4.79 8.60
N ARG A 287 14.73 4.73 7.54
CA ARG A 287 16.02 5.48 7.48
C ARG A 287 16.19 6.40 6.30
N TYR A 288 15.31 6.32 5.31
CA TYR A 288 15.40 7.23 4.18
C TYR A 288 14.94 8.63 4.62
N GLU A 289 15.81 9.62 4.46
CA GLU A 289 15.64 10.98 5.00
C GLU A 289 14.29 11.60 4.62
N LYS A 290 13.84 11.36 3.38
CA LYS A 290 12.54 11.84 2.90
C LYS A 290 11.39 11.35 3.77
N TYR A 291 11.42 10.09 4.22
CA TYR A 291 10.34 9.49 5.00
C TYR A 291 10.39 9.86 6.48
N GLN A 292 11.57 10.22 6.99
CA GLN A 292 11.66 10.81 8.33
C GLN A 292 10.90 12.13 8.40
N LYS A 293 10.88 12.91 7.31
CA LYS A 293 10.09 14.15 7.19
C LYS A 293 8.58 13.91 7.03
N LEU A 294 8.17 12.66 6.84
CA LEU A 294 6.77 12.25 6.77
C LEU A 294 6.28 11.65 8.10
N SER A 295 7.05 11.74 9.19
CA SER A 295 6.62 11.26 10.50
C SER A 295 5.27 11.86 10.88
N PHE A 296 4.35 11.02 11.34
CA PHE A 296 3.02 11.45 11.76
C PHE A 296 2.88 11.42 13.28
N ILE A 297 2.25 12.46 13.85
CA ILE A 297 1.83 12.53 15.26
C ILE A 297 0.34 12.87 15.27
N GLY A 298 -0.43 12.17 16.09
CA GLY A 298 -1.86 12.39 16.22
C GLY A 298 -2.65 11.09 16.29
N LYS A 299 -3.96 11.19 16.04
CA LYS A 299 -4.87 10.05 16.03
C LYS A 299 -5.04 9.51 14.62
N ILE A 300 -5.03 8.18 14.51
CA ILE A 300 -5.29 7.43 13.28
C ILE A 300 -6.21 6.25 13.57
N TYR A 301 -6.92 5.84 12.55
CA TYR A 301 -8.04 4.91 12.63
C TYR A 301 -7.80 3.72 11.71
N ARG A 302 -8.22 2.53 12.16
CA ARG A 302 -8.18 1.32 11.36
C ARG A 302 -9.41 0.46 11.65
N GLY A 303 -10.22 0.22 10.63
CA GLY A 303 -11.23 -0.82 10.68
C GLY A 303 -10.64 -2.17 10.30
N ILE A 304 -11.06 -3.21 10.99
CA ILE A 304 -10.65 -4.58 10.71
C ILE A 304 -11.75 -5.55 11.14
N VAL A 305 -11.93 -6.61 10.36
CA VAL A 305 -12.86 -7.70 10.70
C VAL A 305 -12.04 -8.93 11.07
N LEU A 306 -12.21 -9.42 12.29
CA LEU A 306 -11.49 -10.59 12.81
C LEU A 306 -12.49 -11.59 13.42
N PRO A 307 -12.10 -12.87 13.58
CA PRO A 307 -12.87 -13.82 14.40
C PRO A 307 -13.23 -13.29 15.80
N LYS A 308 -14.39 -13.68 16.33
CA LYS A 308 -14.89 -13.21 17.64
C LYS A 308 -13.96 -13.54 18.81
N ASN A 309 -13.30 -14.69 18.77
CA ASN A 309 -12.37 -15.15 19.81
C ASN A 309 -11.02 -14.42 19.80
N THR A 310 -10.78 -13.52 18.83
CA THR A 310 -9.49 -12.81 18.72
C THR A 310 -9.22 -11.93 19.94
N LEU A 311 -10.27 -11.36 20.53
CA LEU A 311 -10.16 -10.50 21.72
C LEU A 311 -9.73 -11.21 23.00
N ASP A 312 -9.85 -12.54 23.07
CA ASP A 312 -9.53 -13.28 24.29
C ASP A 312 -8.05 -13.07 24.72
N HIS A 313 -7.20 -12.71 23.76
CA HIS A 313 -5.78 -12.44 23.96
C HIS A 313 -5.44 -10.97 24.25
N TYR A 314 -6.39 -10.05 24.09
CA TYR A 314 -6.18 -8.61 24.27
C TYR A 314 -6.83 -8.13 25.56
N LYS A 315 -6.01 -7.51 26.42
CA LYS A 315 -6.47 -6.96 27.70
C LYS A 315 -6.00 -5.53 27.84
N VAL A 316 -6.83 -4.68 28.43
CA VAL A 316 -6.42 -3.36 28.88
C VAL A 316 -5.16 -3.49 29.75
N GLY A 317 -4.18 -2.65 29.51
CA GLY A 317 -2.85 -2.70 30.13
C GLY A 317 -1.84 -3.60 29.43
N SER A 318 -2.25 -4.40 28.43
CA SER A 318 -1.30 -5.20 27.64
C SER A 318 -0.63 -4.38 26.55
N CYS A 319 0.65 -4.66 26.30
CA CYS A 319 1.39 -4.08 25.19
C CYS A 319 1.43 -5.05 24.00
N ILE A 320 1.24 -4.52 22.80
CA ILE A 320 1.32 -5.24 21.53
C ILE A 320 2.47 -4.72 20.68
N ILE A 321 3.02 -5.55 19.79
CA ILE A 321 3.98 -5.15 18.77
C ILE A 321 3.39 -5.38 17.38
N THR A 322 3.51 -4.40 16.50
CA THR A 322 3.19 -4.57 15.07
C THR A 322 4.25 -5.44 14.39
N THR A 323 3.82 -6.50 13.71
CA THR A 323 4.71 -7.42 12.98
C THR A 323 4.73 -7.14 11.47
N THR A 324 3.93 -6.18 11.02
CA THR A 324 3.73 -5.83 9.61
C THR A 324 3.50 -4.33 9.46
N PHE A 325 3.35 -3.88 8.22
CA PHE A 325 2.80 -2.56 7.97
C PHE A 325 1.31 -2.56 8.28
N LEU A 326 0.87 -1.60 9.10
CA LEU A 326 -0.55 -1.35 9.30
C LEU A 326 -0.95 -0.12 8.50
N SER A 327 -1.80 -0.34 7.49
CA SER A 327 -2.45 0.75 6.76
C SER A 327 -3.56 1.35 7.62
N THR A 328 -3.49 2.63 7.89
CA THR A 328 -4.47 3.35 8.73
C THR A 328 -4.88 4.63 8.03
N SER A 329 -5.90 5.31 8.51
CA SER A 329 -6.33 6.59 7.96
C SER A 329 -6.43 7.64 9.05
N THR A 330 -6.20 8.89 8.69
CA THR A 330 -6.61 10.04 9.54
C THR A 330 -8.12 10.29 9.48
N ASP A 331 -8.80 9.74 8.49
CA ASP A 331 -10.24 9.83 8.31
C ASP A 331 -10.93 8.60 8.95
N PRO A 332 -11.74 8.79 10.02
CA PRO A 332 -12.46 7.69 10.65
C PRO A 332 -13.50 7.04 9.72
N ASP A 333 -14.06 7.78 8.75
CA ASP A 333 -15.05 7.23 7.82
C ASP A 333 -14.40 6.24 6.85
N VAL A 334 -13.16 6.52 6.41
CA VAL A 334 -12.36 5.57 5.63
C VAL A 334 -12.08 4.31 6.43
N ALA A 335 -11.69 4.44 7.69
CA ALA A 335 -11.48 3.27 8.55
C ALA A 335 -12.78 2.50 8.78
N GLN A 336 -13.92 3.18 8.92
CA GLN A 336 -15.22 2.57 9.16
C GLN A 336 -15.64 1.67 8.01
N VAL A 337 -15.38 2.09 6.77
CA VAL A 337 -15.62 1.27 5.58
C VAL A 337 -14.95 -0.10 5.69
N TYR A 338 -13.72 -0.18 6.21
CA TYR A 338 -13.01 -1.45 6.41
C TYR A 338 -13.50 -2.24 7.63
N ALA A 339 -14.09 -1.57 8.63
CA ALA A 339 -14.72 -2.19 9.79
C ALA A 339 -16.07 -2.85 9.42
N ASP A 340 -16.79 -2.26 8.47
CA ASP A 340 -18.11 -2.74 8.03
C ASP A 340 -18.03 -3.81 6.93
N GLU A 341 -16.82 -4.23 6.54
CA GLU A 341 -16.62 -5.20 5.46
C GLU A 341 -17.13 -6.61 5.81
N ASP A 342 -18.30 -6.96 5.25
CA ASP A 342 -18.79 -8.33 5.06
C ASP A 342 -18.78 -9.18 6.34
N ILE A 343 -19.60 -8.76 7.31
CA ILE A 343 -19.96 -9.49 8.54
C ILE A 343 -21.03 -10.56 8.25
N SER A 344 -21.11 -11.08 7.01
CA SER A 344 -22.02 -12.18 6.68
C SER A 344 -21.67 -13.48 7.41
N ASP A 345 -20.44 -13.57 7.90
CA ASP A 345 -19.91 -14.68 8.69
C ASP A 345 -20.18 -14.46 10.19
N LEU A 346 -21.02 -15.32 10.76
CA LEU A 346 -21.43 -15.25 12.17
C LEU A 346 -20.26 -15.41 13.16
N ASP A 347 -19.12 -15.93 12.73
CA ASP A 347 -17.93 -16.12 13.57
C ASP A 347 -16.97 -14.92 13.54
N LYS A 348 -17.28 -13.88 12.75
CA LYS A 348 -16.49 -12.65 12.66
C LYS A 348 -17.14 -11.51 13.44
N GLN A 349 -16.31 -10.55 13.80
CA GLN A 349 -16.67 -9.32 14.48
C GLN A 349 -15.90 -8.16 13.88
N SER A 350 -16.57 -7.01 13.82
CA SER A 350 -15.98 -5.74 13.44
C SER A 350 -15.19 -5.13 14.61
N TYR A 351 -13.99 -4.65 14.31
CA TYR A 351 -13.13 -3.94 15.24
C TYR A 351 -12.74 -2.59 14.65
N PHE A 352 -12.77 -1.57 15.50
CA PHE A 352 -12.36 -0.23 15.14
C PHE A 352 -11.25 0.23 16.07
N CYS A 353 -10.03 0.25 15.54
CA CYS A 353 -8.82 0.52 16.30
C CYS A 353 -8.43 1.99 16.17
N ILE A 354 -8.22 2.64 17.31
CA ILE A 354 -7.88 4.05 17.43
C ILE A 354 -6.46 4.13 18.01
N TYR A 355 -5.50 4.52 17.19
CA TYR A 355 -4.11 4.66 17.63
C TYR A 355 -3.81 6.13 17.91
N GLU A 356 -3.19 6.39 19.05
CA GLU A 356 -2.61 7.67 19.42
C GLU A 356 -1.09 7.58 19.26
N ILE A 357 -0.57 8.25 18.21
CA ILE A 357 0.86 8.38 17.94
C ILE A 357 1.34 9.66 18.64
N THR A 358 2.28 9.51 19.56
CA THR A 358 2.69 10.57 20.50
C THR A 358 4.09 11.11 20.23
N ASP A 359 4.89 10.42 19.41
CA ASP A 359 6.25 10.86 19.07
C ASP A 359 6.52 10.79 17.55
N ASP A 360 7.61 11.44 17.12
CA ASP A 360 8.09 11.46 15.74
C ASP A 360 9.14 10.36 15.45
N ASN A 361 9.25 9.30 16.27
CA ASN A 361 10.29 8.27 16.16
C ASN A 361 10.10 7.29 14.99
N SER A 362 9.49 7.75 13.89
CA SER A 362 9.19 6.95 12.70
C SER A 362 8.29 5.75 13.06
N THR A 363 7.36 5.92 13.98
CA THR A 363 6.34 4.92 14.29
C THR A 363 5.32 4.84 13.17
N ALA A 364 4.83 6.01 12.75
CA ALA A 364 3.90 6.17 11.65
C ALA A 364 4.46 7.18 10.64
N ILE A 365 4.19 6.95 9.36
CA ILE A 365 4.51 7.89 8.29
C ILE A 365 3.25 8.25 7.50
N ASP A 366 3.09 9.53 7.18
CA ASP A 366 2.05 10.02 6.29
C ASP A 366 2.40 9.69 4.83
N ILE A 367 1.65 8.75 4.26
CA ILE A 367 1.80 8.33 2.87
C ILE A 367 0.63 8.77 2.01
N SER A 368 -0.24 9.66 2.48
CA SER A 368 -1.39 10.17 1.73
C SER A 368 -0.98 10.71 0.35
N ASN A 369 0.19 11.34 0.27
CA ASN A 369 0.74 11.89 -0.97
C ASN A 369 1.49 10.86 -1.84
N LEU A 370 1.83 9.70 -1.30
CA LEU A 370 2.59 8.64 -1.96
C LEU A 370 1.71 7.43 -2.34
N SER A 371 0.56 7.27 -1.68
CA SER A 371 -0.42 6.23 -1.95
C SER A 371 -1.05 6.44 -3.32
N GLU A 372 -1.41 5.33 -3.98
CA GLU A 372 -2.26 5.40 -5.17
C GLU A 372 -3.70 5.83 -4.83
N PHE A 373 -4.09 5.80 -3.56
CA PHE A 373 -5.43 6.14 -3.08
C PHE A 373 -5.38 7.35 -2.14
N LYS A 374 -5.07 8.52 -2.70
CA LYS A 374 -4.84 9.74 -1.90
C LYS A 374 -6.02 10.16 -1.02
N SER A 375 -7.25 9.90 -1.49
CA SER A 375 -8.48 10.19 -0.73
C SER A 375 -8.61 9.37 0.55
N GLU A 376 -7.84 8.28 0.71
CA GLU A 376 -7.86 7.49 1.94
C GLU A 376 -7.07 8.14 3.08
N ALA A 377 -6.38 9.26 2.83
CA ALA A 377 -5.56 9.96 3.82
C ALA A 377 -4.65 9.00 4.63
N GLU A 378 -4.02 8.08 3.89
CA GLU A 378 -3.40 6.88 4.43
C GLU A 378 -2.14 7.21 5.24
N ILE A 379 -2.09 6.69 6.47
CA ILE A 379 -0.93 6.70 7.36
C ILE A 379 -0.46 5.26 7.54
N LEU A 380 0.84 5.02 7.37
CA LEU A 380 1.42 3.70 7.50
C LEU A 380 2.15 3.56 8.84
N ILE A 381 1.64 2.71 9.73
CA ILE A 381 2.38 2.31 10.93
C ILE A 381 3.44 1.29 10.52
N LEU A 382 4.70 1.56 10.87
CA LEU A 382 5.83 0.71 10.52
C LEU A 382 5.94 -0.50 11.47
N PRO A 383 6.53 -1.63 11.03
CA PRO A 383 6.74 -2.79 11.88
C PRO A 383 7.59 -2.50 13.11
N TYR A 384 7.54 -3.42 14.07
CA TYR A 384 8.16 -3.31 15.38
C TYR A 384 7.70 -2.06 16.15
N SER A 385 6.49 -1.54 15.92
CA SER A 385 5.92 -0.46 16.74
C SER A 385 5.22 -1.05 17.96
N ALA A 386 5.44 -0.50 19.14
CA ALA A 386 4.80 -0.94 20.38
C ALA A 386 3.64 -0.03 20.78
N PHE A 387 2.53 -0.65 21.18
CA PHE A 387 1.32 0.05 21.61
C PHE A 387 0.75 -0.57 22.89
N LEU A 388 0.35 0.27 23.83
CA LEU A 388 -0.40 -0.10 25.02
C LEU A 388 -1.89 -0.04 24.73
N ILE A 389 -2.61 -1.11 25.06
CA ILE A 389 -4.06 -1.12 25.01
C ILE A 389 -4.58 -0.38 26.24
N THR A 390 -5.15 0.79 26.03
CA THR A 390 -5.60 1.68 27.10
C THR A 390 -7.07 1.47 27.45
N GLN A 391 -7.88 1.06 26.47
CA GLN A 391 -9.32 0.88 26.63
C GLN A 391 -9.85 -0.07 25.55
N ILE A 392 -10.87 -0.85 25.91
CA ILE A 392 -11.65 -1.69 25.00
C ILE A 392 -13.12 -1.43 25.30
N GLU A 393 -13.91 -1.04 24.30
CA GLU A 393 -15.34 -0.79 24.44
C GLU A 393 -16.11 -1.71 23.49
N GLN A 394 -17.07 -2.47 24.03
CA GLN A 394 -17.95 -3.31 23.23
C GLN A 394 -19.23 -2.53 22.93
N GLU A 395 -19.46 -2.24 21.65
CA GLU A 395 -20.72 -1.71 21.13
C GLU A 395 -21.56 -2.85 20.53
N GLU A 396 -22.83 -2.58 20.21
CA GLU A 396 -23.75 -3.61 19.69
C GLU A 396 -23.23 -4.29 18.41
N GLU A 397 -22.57 -3.52 17.53
CA GLU A 397 -22.15 -4.00 16.20
C GLU A 397 -20.63 -4.13 16.03
N ARG A 398 -19.83 -3.57 16.95
CA ARG A 398 -18.37 -3.54 16.84
C ARG A 398 -17.67 -3.40 18.19
N THR A 399 -16.37 -3.70 18.23
CA THR A 399 -15.52 -3.40 19.39
C THR A 399 -14.54 -2.28 19.06
N LEU A 400 -14.53 -1.23 19.88
CA LEU A 400 -13.52 -0.16 19.83
C LEU A 400 -12.29 -0.57 20.65
N ILE A 401 -11.11 -0.38 20.09
CA ILE A 401 -9.83 -0.65 20.77
C ILE A 401 -8.98 0.61 20.73
N TYR A 402 -8.61 1.13 21.90
CA TYR A 402 -7.80 2.34 22.01
C TYR A 402 -6.36 1.98 22.34
N LEU A 403 -5.44 2.44 21.50
CA LEU A 403 -4.03 2.09 21.52
C LEU A 403 -3.19 3.34 21.65
N LYS A 404 -2.31 3.37 22.66
CA LYS A 404 -1.37 4.47 22.84
C LYS A 404 0.04 4.00 22.53
N GLN A 405 0.75 4.74 21.68
CA GLN A 405 2.16 4.46 21.42
C GLN A 405 2.96 4.37 22.72
N GLN A 406 3.87 3.40 22.80
CA GLN A 406 4.83 3.31 23.89
C GLN A 406 6.17 3.92 23.45
N CYS A 407 6.60 4.96 24.15
CA CYS A 407 7.86 5.65 23.88
C CYS A 407 8.97 5.17 24.83
N PHE A 408 10.23 5.39 24.45
CA PHE A 408 11.41 5.00 25.24
C PHE A 408 11.39 5.55 26.68
N THR A 409 10.96 6.81 26.83
CA THR A 409 10.90 7.50 28.13
C THR A 409 9.89 6.87 29.08
N ASP A 410 8.79 6.34 28.54
CA ASP A 410 7.70 5.81 29.35
C ASP A 410 8.10 4.48 30.01
N ILE A 411 8.86 3.66 29.28
CA ILE A 411 9.31 2.32 29.70
C ILE A 411 10.31 2.40 30.85
N LEU A 412 11.17 3.43 30.87
CA LEU A 412 12.13 3.62 31.96
C LEU A 412 11.42 4.04 33.26
N ASN A 413 10.33 4.80 33.17
CA ASN A 413 9.59 5.30 34.33
C ASN A 413 8.63 4.27 34.93
N THR A 414 8.18 3.26 34.16
CA THR A 414 7.29 2.21 34.69
C THR A 414 8.02 1.12 35.47
N ASN A 415 9.34 1.02 35.33
CA ASN A 415 10.18 0.02 36.00
C ASN A 415 10.92 0.56 37.24
N SER A 416 10.69 1.83 37.59
CA SER A 416 11.17 2.51 38.79
C SER A 416 10.02 2.75 39.76
#